data_AF-A0A938EN26-F1
#
_entry.id   AF-A0A938EN26-F1
#
_cell.length_a   1.000
_cell.length_b   1.000
_cell.length_c   1.000
_cell.angle_alpha   90.00
_cell.angle_beta   90.00
_cell.angle_gamma   90.00
#
_symmetry.space_group_name_H-M   'P 1'
#
loop_
_entity.id
_entity.type
_entity.pdbx_description
1 polymer ?
#
loop_
_entity_poly.entity_id
_entity_poly.type
_entity_poly.pdbx_seq_one_letter_code
_entity_poly.pdbx_strand_id
1 'polypeptide(L)'
;MSARRILALAAAVIALVTVSAIPAQASESGLRERTHARIVVILDDAVNSGLYSVAQENYVSSALLPVYVDPKDLSRKTEERTLEGFWEIITTDTGVTESQAKARLANGATLLRITGDSSDVVQERLYRWLAKPVLAAFLQGQITASESAGLRDDIARAVDRLMRQPGGSDGKVTVSPRRI
;
A
#
# COMPACT_ATOMS: atom_id res chain seq x y z
N MET A 1 20.21 -59.65 35.86
CA MET A 1 21.44 -58.96 36.32
C MET A 1 22.00 -58.21 35.12
N SER A 2 22.28 -56.92 35.06
CA SER A 2 22.21 -55.75 35.95
C SER A 2 22.39 -54.50 35.07
N ALA A 3 22.13 -53.32 35.63
CA ALA A 3 21.82 -52.06 34.97
C ALA A 3 22.97 -51.28 34.26
N ARG A 4 22.57 -50.52 33.22
CA ARG A 4 22.88 -49.10 32.87
C ARG A 4 24.33 -48.59 32.71
N ARG A 5 24.60 -47.93 31.56
CA ARG A 5 25.09 -46.52 31.33
C ARG A 5 25.68 -46.42 29.90
N ILE A 6 25.02 -45.75 28.92
CA ILE A 6 25.15 -44.34 28.43
C ILE A 6 26.47 -44.01 27.69
N LEU A 7 26.31 -43.26 26.58
CA LEU A 7 27.25 -42.62 25.61
C LEU A 7 27.60 -43.48 24.38
N ALA A 8 27.39 -43.15 23.09
CA ALA A 8 27.05 -41.99 22.24
C ALA A 8 28.17 -41.66 21.23
N LEU A 9 27.76 -41.31 20.01
CA LEU A 9 28.51 -40.69 18.88
C LEU A 9 29.54 -41.58 18.13
N ALA A 10 29.81 -41.43 16.84
CA ALA A 10 29.32 -40.55 15.76
C ALA A 10 29.89 -41.05 14.42
N ALA A 11 29.19 -40.81 13.31
CA ALA A 11 29.76 -40.34 12.03
C ALA A 11 28.65 -40.25 10.98
N ALA A 12 27.97 -39.11 10.89
CA ALA A 12 27.26 -38.71 9.69
C ALA A 12 27.82 -37.35 9.26
N VAL A 13 28.67 -37.37 8.24
CA VAL A 13 29.21 -36.18 7.58
C VAL A 13 28.05 -35.49 6.88
N ILE A 14 27.52 -34.43 7.50
CA ILE A 14 26.63 -33.48 6.83
C ILE A 14 27.55 -32.51 6.09
N ALA A 15 27.63 -32.65 4.78
CA ALA A 15 28.17 -31.62 3.91
C ALA A 15 27.24 -30.39 4.01
N LEU A 16 27.70 -29.41 4.77
CA LEU A 16 27.06 -28.12 4.94
C LEU A 16 27.27 -27.31 3.66
N VAL A 17 26.36 -27.43 2.69
CA VAL A 17 26.22 -26.42 1.65
C VAL A 17 25.51 -25.23 2.32
N THR A 18 26.30 -24.25 2.75
CA THR A 18 25.77 -22.92 3.09
C THR A 18 25.31 -22.27 1.80
N VAL A 19 24.07 -22.55 1.38
CA VAL A 19 23.35 -21.64 0.49
C VAL A 19 23.07 -20.40 1.32
N SER A 20 23.99 -19.45 1.31
CA SER A 20 23.69 -18.08 1.68
C SER A 20 22.60 -17.63 0.72
N ALA A 21 21.36 -17.61 1.17
CA ALA A 21 20.28 -16.99 0.44
C ALA A 21 20.67 -15.52 0.25
N ILE A 22 21.19 -15.18 -0.93
CA ILE A 22 21.33 -13.79 -1.35
C ILE A 22 19.91 -13.23 -1.24
N PRO A 23 19.67 -12.19 -0.41
CA PRO A 23 18.34 -11.62 -0.30
C PRO A 23 17.88 -11.27 -1.71
N ALA A 24 16.74 -11.83 -2.13
CA ALA A 24 16.20 -11.59 -3.45
C ALA A 24 16.13 -10.07 -3.66
N GLN A 25 16.91 -9.58 -4.61
CA GLN A 25 16.98 -8.17 -4.94
C GLN A 25 15.57 -7.74 -5.38
N ALA A 26 14.96 -6.79 -4.68
CA ALA A 26 13.63 -6.34 -5.05
C ALA A 26 13.73 -5.62 -6.39
N SER A 27 13.12 -6.17 -7.44
CA SER A 27 13.04 -5.48 -8.72
C SER A 27 12.14 -4.25 -8.61
N GLU A 28 12.40 -3.22 -9.40
CA GLU A 28 11.51 -2.07 -9.54
C GLU A 28 10.08 -2.53 -9.83
N SER A 29 9.91 -3.49 -10.75
CA SER A 29 8.60 -4.04 -11.13
C SER A 29 7.86 -4.64 -9.95
N GLY A 30 8.52 -5.46 -9.12
CA GLY A 30 7.88 -6.09 -7.96
C GLY A 30 7.53 -5.09 -6.85
N LEU A 31 8.30 -4.01 -6.72
CA LEU A 31 7.99 -2.92 -5.78
C LEU A 31 6.82 -2.07 -6.27
N ARG A 32 6.77 -1.81 -7.58
CA ARG A 32 5.67 -1.15 -8.26
C ARG A 32 4.37 -1.92 -8.04
N GLU A 33 4.36 -3.21 -8.41
CA GLU A 33 3.21 -4.11 -8.23
C GLU A 33 2.71 -4.11 -6.78
N ARG A 34 3.60 -4.35 -5.81
CA ARG A 34 3.20 -4.42 -4.40
C ARG A 34 2.64 -3.11 -3.86
N THR A 35 3.22 -1.97 -4.23
CA THR A 35 2.78 -0.67 -3.73
C THR A 35 1.46 -0.26 -4.36
N HIS A 36 1.30 -0.54 -5.65
CA HIS A 36 0.06 -0.30 -6.38
C HIS A 36 -1.05 -1.24 -5.88
N ALA A 37 -0.77 -2.52 -5.59
CA ALA A 37 -1.73 -3.48 -5.01
C ALA A 37 -2.38 -2.92 -3.74
N ARG A 38 -1.60 -2.30 -2.86
CA ARG A 38 -2.10 -1.69 -1.62
C ARG A 38 -3.07 -0.54 -1.87
N ILE A 39 -2.75 0.32 -2.84
CA ILE A 39 -3.63 1.43 -3.23
C ILE A 39 -4.94 0.88 -3.80
N VAL A 40 -4.86 -0.17 -4.62
CA VAL A 40 -6.04 -0.81 -5.21
C VAL A 40 -6.89 -1.49 -4.13
N VAL A 41 -6.31 -2.19 -3.16
CA VAL A 41 -7.07 -2.77 -2.02
C VAL A 41 -7.84 -1.71 -1.25
N ILE A 42 -7.25 -0.54 -1.02
CA ILE A 42 -7.93 0.59 -0.36
C ILE A 42 -9.13 1.08 -1.19
N LEU A 43 -8.96 1.16 -2.51
CA LEU A 43 -10.02 1.61 -3.42
C LEU A 43 -11.11 0.55 -3.59
N ASP A 44 -10.77 -0.72 -3.76
CA ASP A 44 -11.69 -1.83 -3.92
C ASP A 44 -12.56 -2.00 -2.67
N ASP A 45 -11.99 -1.95 -1.46
CA ASP A 45 -12.76 -1.95 -0.20
C ASP A 45 -13.74 -0.77 -0.14
N ALA A 46 -13.29 0.41 -0.56
CA ALA A 46 -14.13 1.60 -0.58
C ALA A 46 -15.23 1.53 -1.66
N VAL A 47 -14.98 0.90 -2.81
CA VAL A 47 -15.99 0.65 -3.86
C VAL A 47 -17.00 -0.40 -3.38
N ASN A 48 -16.53 -1.52 -2.82
CA ASN A 48 -17.38 -2.57 -2.26
C ASN A 48 -18.22 -2.08 -1.08
N SER A 49 -17.71 -1.11 -0.33
CA SER A 49 -18.43 -0.42 0.75
C SER A 49 -19.36 0.70 0.27
N GLY A 50 -19.42 0.97 -1.04
CA GLY A 50 -20.24 2.04 -1.63
C GLY A 50 -19.77 3.46 -1.32
N LEU A 51 -18.54 3.62 -0.82
CA LEU A 51 -17.94 4.92 -0.53
C LEU A 51 -17.43 5.61 -1.80
N TYR A 52 -16.92 4.82 -2.74
CA TYR A 52 -16.50 5.25 -4.08
C TYR A 52 -17.19 4.42 -5.17
N SER A 53 -17.11 4.92 -6.40
CA SER A 53 -17.55 4.27 -7.63
C SER A 53 -16.36 3.67 -8.38
N VAL A 54 -16.63 2.72 -9.27
CA VAL A 54 -15.62 2.14 -10.17
C VAL A 54 -14.92 3.21 -11.03
N ALA A 55 -15.63 4.28 -11.41
CA ALA A 55 -15.04 5.39 -12.16
C ALA A 55 -13.97 6.16 -11.34
N GLN A 56 -14.16 6.26 -10.02
CA GLN A 56 -13.21 6.89 -9.10
C GLN A 56 -11.99 6.00 -8.87
N GLU A 57 -12.19 4.69 -8.70
CA GLU A 57 -11.09 3.73 -8.70
C GLU A 57 -10.23 3.86 -9.97
N ASN A 58 -10.88 3.88 -11.15
CA ASN A 58 -10.21 4.10 -12.44
C ASN A 58 -9.46 5.43 -12.51
N TYR A 59 -9.99 6.48 -11.88
CA TYR A 59 -9.32 7.77 -11.81
C TYR A 59 -8.04 7.73 -10.98
N VAL A 60 -8.06 7.11 -9.80
CA VAL A 60 -6.84 6.98 -8.98
C VAL A 60 -5.86 6.02 -9.61
N SER A 61 -6.31 4.88 -10.13
CA SER A 61 -5.44 3.90 -10.80
C SER A 61 -4.79 4.46 -12.07
N SER A 62 -5.46 5.36 -12.80
CA SER A 62 -4.84 6.06 -13.92
C SER A 62 -3.71 7.02 -13.53
N ALA A 63 -3.51 7.32 -12.24
CA ALA A 63 -2.34 8.08 -11.78
C ALA A 63 -1.05 7.26 -11.85
N LEU A 64 -1.20 5.93 -11.80
CA LEU A 64 -0.15 4.93 -11.75
C LEU A 64 0.37 4.49 -13.13
N LEU A 65 -0.25 5.00 -14.22
CA LEU A 65 -0.01 4.84 -15.68
C LEU A 65 1.01 3.75 -16.09
N PRO A 66 0.71 2.74 -16.95
CA PRO A 66 -0.53 2.33 -17.62
C PRO A 66 -0.97 0.88 -17.27
N VAL A 67 -0.41 0.26 -16.23
CA VAL A 67 -0.57 -1.18 -15.96
C VAL A 67 -1.10 -1.47 -14.55
N TYR A 68 -2.27 -2.12 -14.58
CA TYR A 68 -2.87 -3.11 -13.69
C TYR A 68 -2.08 -3.54 -12.45
N VAL A 69 -2.79 -3.54 -11.32
CA VAL A 69 -2.59 -4.55 -10.27
C VAL A 69 -3.97 -4.99 -9.81
N ASP A 70 -4.25 -6.28 -9.89
CA ASP A 70 -5.44 -6.87 -9.28
C ASP A 70 -5.17 -6.94 -7.77
N PRO A 71 -6.07 -6.46 -6.90
CA PRO A 71 -5.85 -6.50 -5.45
C PRO A 71 -5.51 -7.91 -4.93
N LYS A 72 -5.88 -8.96 -5.68
CA LYS A 72 -5.56 -10.38 -5.44
C LYS A 72 -4.07 -10.72 -5.28
N ASP A 73 -3.15 -9.81 -5.62
CA ASP A 73 -1.70 -10.03 -5.42
C ASP A 73 -1.28 -9.93 -3.94
N LEU A 74 -2.15 -9.42 -3.06
CA LEU A 74 -1.91 -9.45 -1.62
C LEU A 74 -2.56 -10.69 -0.98
N SER A 75 -1.87 -11.29 -0.01
CA SER A 75 -2.53 -12.25 0.88
C SER A 75 -3.63 -11.55 1.69
N ARG A 76 -4.73 -12.24 2.02
CA ARG A 76 -5.80 -11.73 2.91
C ARG A 76 -5.31 -11.01 4.17
N LYS A 77 -4.34 -11.61 4.89
CA LYS A 77 -3.74 -10.99 6.10
C LYS A 77 -3.04 -9.66 5.82
N THR A 78 -2.53 -9.48 4.61
CA THR A 78 -1.84 -8.25 4.18
C THR A 78 -2.85 -7.22 3.70
N GLU A 79 -3.94 -7.63 3.06
CA GLU A 79 -5.07 -6.75 2.75
C GLU A 79 -5.68 -6.17 4.03
N GLU A 80 -6.04 -7.03 5.00
CA GLU A 80 -6.62 -6.62 6.29
C GLU A 80 -5.73 -5.60 7.01
N ARG A 81 -4.41 -5.86 7.08
CA ARG A 81 -3.43 -4.92 7.65
C ARG A 81 -3.26 -3.63 6.85
N THR A 82 -3.48 -3.68 5.53
CA THR A 82 -3.42 -2.50 4.66
C THR A 82 -4.62 -1.60 4.94
N LEU A 83 -5.81 -2.17 5.07
CA LEU A 83 -7.02 -1.42 5.43
C LEU A 83 -6.95 -0.84 6.84
N GLU A 84 -6.51 -1.64 7.82
CA GLU A 84 -6.30 -1.18 9.19
C GLU A 84 -5.33 0.02 9.25
N GLY A 85 -4.16 -0.10 8.61
CA GLY A 85 -3.18 0.99 8.58
C GLY A 85 -3.67 2.23 7.83
N PHE A 86 -4.48 2.06 6.76
CA PHE A 86 -5.09 3.18 6.06
C PHE A 86 -6.04 3.96 6.97
N TRP A 87 -6.98 3.28 7.64
CA TRP A 87 -7.94 3.92 8.53
C TRP A 87 -7.31 4.44 9.83
N GLU A 88 -6.21 3.84 10.30
CA GLU A 88 -5.39 4.39 11.39
C GLU A 88 -4.82 5.76 10.98
N ILE A 89 -4.22 5.88 9.78
CA ILE A 89 -3.67 7.15 9.27
C ILE A 89 -4.79 8.19 9.05
N ILE A 90 -5.89 7.78 8.42
CA ILE A 90 -7.27 8.25 8.64
C ILE A 90 -7.53 9.14 9.86
N THR A 91 -7.50 8.47 10.99
CA THR A 91 -8.28 8.81 12.18
C THR A 91 -7.42 9.32 13.33
N THR A 92 -6.14 8.94 13.38
CA THR A 92 -5.22 9.23 14.50
C THR A 92 -5.13 10.72 14.81
N ASP A 93 -4.93 11.57 13.80
CA ASP A 93 -4.63 13.00 13.98
C ASP A 93 -5.81 13.92 13.60
N THR A 94 -6.97 13.36 13.25
CA THR A 94 -8.12 14.13 12.72
C THR A 94 -9.23 14.34 13.73
N GLY A 95 -9.23 13.57 14.83
CA GLY A 95 -10.35 13.55 15.78
C GLY A 95 -11.65 12.97 15.20
N VAL A 96 -11.57 12.37 14.00
CA VAL A 96 -12.70 11.74 13.31
C VAL A 96 -12.55 10.23 13.45
N THR A 97 -13.61 9.56 13.90
CA THR A 97 -13.66 8.09 13.92
C THR A 97 -13.80 7.52 12.51
N GLU A 98 -13.40 6.26 12.31
CA GLU A 98 -13.55 5.59 11.00
C GLU A 98 -15.01 5.64 10.51
N SER A 99 -15.98 5.34 11.38
CA SER A 99 -17.40 5.37 11.03
C SER A 99 -17.87 6.76 10.60
N GLN A 100 -17.38 7.82 11.25
CA GLN A 100 -17.69 9.21 10.85
C GLN A 100 -17.03 9.56 9.52
N ALA A 101 -15.79 9.15 9.28
CA ALA A 101 -15.11 9.35 8.02
C ALA A 101 -15.86 8.66 6.88
N LYS A 102 -16.21 7.38 7.06
CA LYS A 102 -17.02 6.59 6.10
C LYS A 102 -18.39 7.24 5.84
N ALA A 103 -19.10 7.69 6.88
CA ALA A 103 -20.37 8.38 6.72
C ALA A 103 -20.22 9.71 5.93
N ARG A 104 -19.15 10.46 6.17
CA ARG A 104 -18.88 11.71 5.42
C ARG A 104 -18.53 11.41 3.96
N LEU A 105 -17.71 10.39 3.69
CA LEU A 105 -17.41 9.94 2.33
C LEU A 105 -18.70 9.53 1.59
N ALA A 106 -19.55 8.71 2.22
CA ALA A 106 -20.84 8.32 1.64
C ALA A 106 -21.73 9.51 1.27
N ASN A 107 -21.58 10.65 1.97
CA ASN A 107 -22.29 11.91 1.72
C ASN A 107 -21.55 12.87 0.77
N GLY A 108 -20.54 12.42 0.02
CA GLY A 108 -19.88 13.26 -0.97
C GLY A 108 -18.62 13.98 -0.50
N ALA A 109 -18.22 13.83 0.77
CA ALA A 109 -17.01 14.50 1.25
C ALA A 109 -15.74 13.88 0.63
N THR A 110 -14.69 14.67 0.54
CA THR A 110 -13.34 14.20 0.20
C THR A 110 -12.58 13.85 1.49
N LEU A 111 -11.56 13.00 1.41
CA LEU A 111 -10.65 12.78 2.55
C LEU A 111 -9.96 14.09 2.99
N LEU A 112 -9.62 14.96 2.04
CA LEU A 112 -9.09 16.30 2.33
C LEU A 112 -10.07 17.11 3.21
N ARG A 113 -11.36 17.10 2.91
CA ARG A 113 -12.37 17.80 3.72
C ARG A 113 -12.60 17.11 5.08
N ILE A 114 -12.51 15.79 5.13
CA ILE A 114 -12.68 15.02 6.37
C ILE A 114 -11.52 15.29 7.34
N THR A 115 -10.31 15.33 6.82
CA THR A 115 -9.07 15.50 7.58
C THR A 115 -8.82 16.95 8.00
N GLY A 116 -9.38 17.93 7.27
CA GLY A 116 -9.39 19.34 7.68
C GLY A 116 -7.97 19.89 7.84
N ASP A 117 -7.70 20.54 8.97
CA ASP A 117 -6.38 21.12 9.28
C ASP A 117 -5.25 20.09 9.33
N SER A 118 -5.58 18.80 9.51
CA SER A 118 -4.62 17.70 9.51
C SER A 118 -4.38 17.11 8.12
N SER A 119 -4.95 17.67 7.05
CA SER A 119 -4.88 17.09 5.70
C SER A 119 -3.46 16.88 5.19
N ASP A 120 -2.58 17.86 5.42
CA ASP A 120 -1.19 17.82 4.95
C ASP A 120 -0.40 16.74 5.70
N VAL A 121 -0.65 16.59 7.00
CA VAL A 121 -0.04 15.56 7.84
C VAL A 121 -0.51 14.18 7.41
N VAL A 122 -1.81 14.01 7.19
CA VAL A 122 -2.41 12.75 6.72
C VAL A 122 -1.88 12.37 5.34
N GLN A 123 -1.86 13.31 4.40
CA GLN A 123 -1.32 13.11 3.05
C GLN A 123 0.15 12.67 3.09
N GLU A 124 0.98 13.34 3.90
CA GLU A 124 2.39 12.96 4.06
C GLU A 124 2.56 11.59 4.74
N ARG A 125 1.74 11.27 5.75
CA ARG A 125 1.76 9.95 6.41
C ARG A 125 1.38 8.83 5.45
N LEU A 126 0.33 9.01 4.65
CA LEU A 126 -0.08 8.06 3.60
C LEU A 126 1.04 7.85 2.59
N TYR A 127 1.62 8.94 2.08
CA TYR A 127 2.74 8.88 1.15
C TYR A 127 3.93 8.12 1.74
N ARG A 128 4.39 8.46 2.94
CA ARG A 128 5.52 7.79 3.60
C ARG A 128 5.25 6.32 3.86
N TRP A 129 4.04 5.99 4.30
CA TRP A 129 3.64 4.61 4.57
C TRP A 129 3.68 3.75 3.30
N LEU A 130 3.15 4.25 2.19
CA LEU A 130 3.16 3.58 0.89
C LEU A 130 4.56 3.53 0.27
N ALA A 131 5.37 4.58 0.43
CA ALA A 131 6.72 4.67 -0.13
C ALA A 131 7.81 3.97 0.71
N LYS A 132 7.51 3.56 1.96
CA LYS A 132 8.43 2.83 2.85
C LYS A 132 9.18 1.66 2.18
N PRO A 133 8.52 0.72 1.46
CA PRO A 133 9.22 -0.37 0.78
C PRO A 133 10.16 0.13 -0.33
N VAL A 134 9.80 1.19 -1.06
CA VAL A 134 10.63 1.80 -2.10
C VAL A 134 11.89 2.41 -1.49
N LEU A 135 11.74 3.17 -0.41
CA LEU A 135 12.87 3.78 0.29
C LEU A 135 13.83 2.71 0.83
N ALA A 136 13.31 1.63 1.41
CA ALA A 136 14.13 0.53 1.91
C ALA A 136 14.93 -0.14 0.78
N ALA A 137 14.29 -0.42 -0.36
CA ALA A 137 14.96 -1.01 -1.52
C ALA A 137 16.05 -0.08 -2.10
N PHE A 138 15.80 1.22 -2.17
CA PHE A 138 16.79 2.20 -2.60
C PHE A 138 18.00 2.25 -1.67
N LEU A 139 17.78 2.34 -0.35
CA LEU A 139 18.86 2.37 0.64
C LEU A 139 19.69 1.08 0.66
N GLN A 140 19.11 -0.04 0.24
CA GLN A 140 19.79 -1.33 0.10
C GLN A 140 20.46 -1.52 -1.27
N GLY A 141 20.42 -0.51 -2.16
CA GLY A 141 20.99 -0.58 -3.51
C GLY A 141 20.28 -1.57 -4.44
N GLN A 142 19.02 -1.93 -4.14
CA GLN A 142 18.24 -2.87 -4.94
C GLN A 142 17.60 -2.21 -6.16
N ILE A 143 17.38 -0.89 -6.09
CA ILE A 143 16.90 -0.04 -7.18
C ILE A 143 17.75 1.23 -7.26
N THR A 144 17.79 1.82 -8.45
CA THR A 144 18.46 3.09 -8.75
C THR A 144 17.70 4.29 -8.18
N ALA A 145 18.37 5.44 -8.15
CA ALA A 145 17.76 6.70 -7.75
C ALA A 145 16.61 7.12 -8.69
N SER A 146 16.74 6.90 -10.01
CA SER A 146 15.70 7.21 -10.98
C SER A 146 14.46 6.34 -10.83
N GLU A 147 14.64 5.03 -10.59
CA GLU A 147 13.55 4.09 -10.31
C GLU A 147 12.83 4.47 -9.02
N SER A 148 13.59 4.77 -7.96
CA SER A 148 13.02 5.24 -6.70
C SER A 148 12.25 6.55 -6.86
N ALA A 149 12.75 7.50 -7.65
CA ALA A 149 12.08 8.77 -7.89
C ALA A 149 10.76 8.56 -8.65
N GLY A 150 10.77 7.79 -9.73
CA GLY A 150 9.58 7.47 -10.51
C GLY A 150 8.48 6.81 -9.67
N LEU A 151 8.84 5.80 -8.87
CA LEU A 151 7.89 5.12 -7.97
C LEU A 151 7.29 6.08 -6.93
N ARG A 152 8.11 6.96 -6.35
CA ARG A 152 7.66 7.94 -5.36
C ARG A 152 6.72 8.98 -5.99
N ASP A 153 6.97 9.39 -7.24
CA ASP A 153 6.10 10.30 -7.98
C ASP A 153 4.75 9.67 -8.34
N ASP A 154 4.73 8.37 -8.67
CA ASP A 154 3.48 7.63 -8.90
C ASP A 154 2.64 7.56 -7.61
N ILE A 155 3.27 7.21 -6.48
CA ILE A 155 2.61 7.16 -5.17
C ILE A 155 2.06 8.54 -4.78
N ALA A 156 2.87 9.59 -4.92
CA ALA A 156 2.46 10.95 -4.57
C ALA A 156 1.23 11.40 -5.37
N ARG A 157 1.20 11.12 -6.69
CA ARG A 157 0.04 11.43 -7.53
C ARG A 157 -1.20 10.63 -7.14
N ALA A 158 -1.05 9.35 -6.80
CA ALA A 158 -2.18 8.52 -6.37
C ALA A 158 -2.75 8.98 -5.02
N VAL A 159 -1.89 9.30 -4.05
CA VAL A 159 -2.32 9.84 -2.76
C VAL A 159 -3.03 11.18 -2.93
N ASP A 160 -2.51 12.11 -3.74
CA ASP A 160 -3.18 13.39 -3.99
C ASP A 160 -4.59 13.20 -4.58
N ARG A 161 -4.74 12.30 -5.56
CA ARG A 161 -6.07 11.98 -6.13
C ARG A 161 -7.00 11.33 -5.11
N LEU A 162 -6.50 10.37 -4.33
CA LEU A 162 -7.25 9.74 -3.25
C LEU A 162 -7.73 10.77 -2.22
N MET A 163 -6.91 11.76 -1.88
CA MET A 163 -7.27 12.80 -0.93
C MET A 163 -8.36 13.73 -1.47
N ARG A 164 -8.34 14.03 -2.77
CA ARG A 164 -9.20 15.03 -3.41
C ARG A 164 -10.48 14.46 -4.02
N GLN A 165 -10.56 13.16 -4.25
CA GLN A 165 -11.77 12.59 -4.82
C GLN A 165 -12.94 12.67 -3.83
N PRO A 166 -14.13 13.13 -4.26
CA PRO A 166 -15.32 13.05 -3.43
C PRO A 166 -15.73 11.59 -3.26
N GLY A 167 -16.25 11.23 -2.09
CA GLY A 167 -17.00 9.99 -1.93
C GLY A 167 -18.41 10.11 -2.52
N GLY A 168 -19.25 9.10 -2.30
CA GLY A 168 -20.66 9.15 -2.67
C GLY A 168 -20.87 8.97 -4.18
N SER A 169 -21.83 8.12 -4.51
CA SER A 169 -22.22 7.74 -5.86
C SER A 169 -22.81 8.92 -6.63
N ASP A 170 -21.99 9.76 -7.24
CA ASP A 170 -22.47 10.69 -8.26
C ASP A 170 -21.41 11.01 -9.34
N GLY A 171 -20.75 9.95 -9.83
CA GLY A 171 -20.38 9.74 -11.24
C GLY A 171 -19.59 10.79 -12.02
N LYS A 172 -19.20 11.94 -11.45
CA LYS A 172 -18.52 13.02 -12.15
C LYS A 172 -17.15 13.25 -11.54
N VAL A 173 -16.26 12.27 -11.74
CA VAL A 173 -14.85 12.61 -11.79
C VAL A 173 -14.65 13.40 -13.07
N THR A 174 -14.52 14.72 -12.96
CA THR A 174 -14.04 15.54 -14.07
C THR A 174 -12.57 15.17 -14.29
N VAL A 175 -12.31 14.21 -15.18
CA VAL A 175 -10.97 13.91 -15.65
C VAL A 175 -10.53 15.13 -16.44
N SER A 176 -9.83 16.07 -15.79
CA SER A 176 -9.16 17.15 -16.50
C SER A 176 -8.13 16.50 -17.43
N PRO A 177 -8.27 16.63 -18.76
CA PRO A 177 -7.25 16.12 -19.66
C PRO A 177 -5.96 16.87 -19.35
N ARG A 178 -4.89 16.09 -19.14
CA ARG A 178 -3.52 16.60 -19.02
C ARG A 178 -3.28 17.44 -20.29
N ARG A 179 -3.13 18.77 -20.16
CA ARG A 179 -2.68 19.59 -21.30
C ARG A 179 -1.25 19.13 -21.61
N ILE A 180 -1.11 18.47 -22.76
CA ILE A 180 0.18 18.18 -23.41
C ILE A 180 0.64 19.47 -24.08
#